data_AF-A0A914LHV1-F1
#
_entry.id   AF-A0A914LHV1-F1
#
_cell.length_a   1.000
_cell.length_b   1.000
_cell.length_c   1.000
_cell.angle_alpha   90.00
_cell.angle_beta   90.00
_cell.angle_gamma   90.00
#
_symmetry.space_group_name_H-M   'P 1'
#
loop_
_entity.id
_entity.type
_entity.pdbx_description
1 polymer ?
#
loop_
_entity_poly.entity_id
_entity_poly.type
_entity_poly.pdbx_seq_one_letter_code
_entity_poly.pdbx_strand_id
1 'polypeptide(L)'
;MGRPGFMSRGGVGGRGGGGGFRPRGDGGGGGFRGRGGGGGRGGGGGGFRGGGGRGGGQMNGFGSGDRRSSGGGGSFRGSPRGSPRGRGGGGRGGRGGGGMKGGKKVIVEPHRLKGVFIVKGKEDALVTKNMVPGESVYGEKRVSIQNEHSNDTDEQKTTTEYRVWNPFRSKLAAAIMAGVEDAHIFPGARVLYLGAASGTSVSHVSDIVGPEGIVYAVEFSHRSGRDLLGMAKKRPNVVPIVDDARHPHKYAMMVGIVDTIFSDVAQPDQARIVAHNAHKFLKNNGHVVISIKANCVDSTAEPEAVFAGEVNKLREEQFKPIEQVTLEPYERDHAVVVAEYRASKKVKKEKKEAKTEQMES
;
A
#
# COMPACT_ATOMS: atom_id res chain seq x y z
N MET A 1 9.86 -53.92 -51.60
CA MET A 1 9.04 -53.92 -52.84
C MET A 1 8.36 -52.58 -52.89
N GLY A 2 8.60 -51.62 -53.78
CA GLY A 2 8.93 -51.67 -55.20
C GLY A 2 8.06 -50.59 -55.85
N ARG A 3 8.63 -49.40 -56.10
CA ARG A 3 8.09 -48.33 -56.97
C ARG A 3 7.88 -48.89 -58.40
N PRO A 4 7.11 -48.28 -59.35
CA PRO A 4 7.14 -46.84 -59.75
C PRO A 4 5.74 -46.27 -60.10
N GLY A 5 5.48 -45.00 -60.41
CA GLY A 5 6.27 -43.89 -60.91
C GLY A 5 5.59 -43.36 -62.18
N PHE A 6 5.20 -42.08 -62.18
CA PHE A 6 4.97 -41.33 -63.42
C PHE A 6 5.79 -40.03 -63.35
N MET A 7 6.85 -40.03 -64.15
CA MET A 7 7.52 -38.84 -64.70
C MET A 7 6.58 -38.24 -65.78
N SER A 8 6.68 -37.01 -66.26
CA SER A 8 7.90 -36.30 -66.68
C SER A 8 7.57 -34.88 -67.17
N ARG A 9 8.56 -33.98 -67.02
CA ARG A 9 9.01 -32.90 -67.94
C ARG A 9 8.00 -31.84 -68.40
N GLY A 10 8.35 -30.56 -68.51
CA GLY A 10 9.60 -29.78 -68.42
C GLY A 10 9.18 -28.29 -68.45
N GLY A 11 9.98 -27.29 -68.12
CA GLY A 11 11.43 -27.16 -68.22
C GLY A 11 11.76 -26.08 -69.27
N VAL A 12 12.53 -25.07 -68.82
CA VAL A 12 13.28 -24.07 -69.60
C VAL A 12 12.44 -22.88 -70.10
N GLY A 13 12.82 -21.61 -69.95
CA GLY A 13 14.03 -20.89 -69.53
C GLY A 13 13.74 -19.41 -69.89
N GLY A 14 14.30 -18.37 -69.28
CA GLY A 14 15.67 -18.15 -68.86
C GLY A 14 16.22 -16.91 -69.59
N ARG A 15 17.08 -16.15 -68.89
CA ARG A 15 17.91 -14.98 -69.28
C ARG A 15 17.24 -13.60 -69.05
N GLY A 16 17.89 -12.62 -68.43
CA GLY A 16 19.27 -12.51 -67.96
C GLY A 16 19.87 -11.13 -68.30
N GLY A 17 20.74 -10.63 -67.42
CA GLY A 17 21.62 -9.47 -67.62
C GLY A 17 21.15 -8.22 -66.87
N GLY A 18 21.95 -7.50 -66.08
CA GLY A 18 23.40 -7.48 -65.92
C GLY A 18 23.89 -6.01 -65.90
N GLY A 19 24.63 -5.61 -64.87
CA GLY A 19 25.27 -4.29 -64.71
C GLY A 19 24.96 -3.68 -63.33
N GLY A 20 25.87 -3.42 -62.39
CA GLY A 20 27.32 -3.26 -62.47
C GLY A 20 27.69 -1.77 -62.43
N PHE A 21 27.65 -1.11 -61.26
CA PHE A 21 28.38 0.15 -61.02
C PHE A 21 28.85 0.26 -59.56
N ARG A 22 30.11 0.69 -59.45
CA ARG A 22 31.00 0.80 -58.28
C ARG A 22 30.71 2.03 -57.40
N PRO A 23 31.29 2.08 -56.18
CA PRO A 23 31.11 3.18 -55.23
C PRO A 23 31.94 4.40 -55.66
N ARG A 24 31.42 5.60 -55.39
CA ARG A 24 32.14 6.86 -55.61
C ARG A 24 32.53 7.44 -54.26
N GLY A 25 33.82 7.34 -53.95
CA GLY A 25 34.51 8.27 -53.07
C GLY A 25 35.23 9.30 -53.93
N ASP A 26 35.13 10.57 -53.52
CA ASP A 26 35.97 11.73 -53.86
C ASP A 26 35.59 12.76 -52.80
N GLY A 27 36.45 13.36 -51.99
CA GLY A 27 37.88 13.61 -52.14
C GLY A 27 38.11 15.10 -51.94
N GLY A 28 38.90 15.47 -50.91
CA GLY A 28 39.68 16.72 -50.93
C GLY A 28 39.31 17.83 -49.92
N GLY A 29 40.18 18.00 -48.92
CA GLY A 29 41.09 19.15 -48.96
C GLY A 29 40.98 20.25 -47.89
N GLY A 30 42.01 20.31 -47.02
CA GLY A 30 42.52 21.54 -46.37
C GLY A 30 41.78 21.95 -45.09
N GLY A 31 42.42 22.31 -43.98
CA GLY A 31 43.78 22.79 -43.78
C GLY A 31 43.76 24.13 -43.04
N PHE A 32 44.13 24.07 -41.75
CA PHE A 32 44.94 25.08 -41.04
C PHE A 32 44.42 26.51 -40.74
N ARG A 33 44.82 26.93 -39.53
CA ARG A 33 44.93 28.29 -38.93
C ARG A 33 43.61 28.85 -38.37
N GLY A 34 43.49 29.22 -37.09
CA GLY A 34 44.49 29.61 -36.12
C GLY A 34 44.48 31.12 -35.92
N ARG A 35 43.83 31.58 -34.84
CA ARG A 35 44.08 32.82 -34.08
C ARG A 35 42.99 32.87 -33.00
N GLY A 36 43.25 33.01 -31.70
CA GLY A 36 44.42 33.50 -31.02
C GLY A 36 43.99 34.65 -30.10
N GLY A 37 44.40 34.56 -28.84
CA GLY A 37 44.46 35.68 -27.88
C GLY A 37 43.21 35.82 -27.00
N GLY A 38 43.27 35.78 -25.67
CA GLY A 38 44.42 35.80 -24.78
C GLY A 38 44.23 36.85 -23.69
N GLY A 39 44.53 36.45 -22.44
CA GLY A 39 44.86 37.32 -21.31
C GLY A 39 43.65 37.96 -20.62
N GLY A 40 43.51 37.94 -19.28
CA GLY A 40 44.47 37.62 -18.24
C GLY A 40 44.52 38.76 -17.21
N ARG A 41 44.77 38.36 -15.94
CA ARG A 41 45.06 39.19 -14.75
C ARG A 41 43.86 39.92 -14.17
N GLY A 42 43.70 40.07 -12.86
CA GLY A 42 44.52 39.85 -11.67
C GLY A 42 43.70 40.49 -10.54
N GLY A 43 43.59 39.95 -9.34
CA GLY A 43 44.66 39.90 -8.35
C GLY A 43 44.31 40.88 -7.21
N GLY A 44 44.60 40.48 -5.97
CA GLY A 44 44.83 41.42 -4.87
C GLY A 44 43.70 41.57 -3.84
N GLY A 45 43.77 40.74 -2.79
CA GLY A 45 44.30 41.20 -1.49
C GLY A 45 43.48 42.20 -0.67
N GLY A 46 43.31 41.90 0.61
CA GLY A 46 42.97 42.90 1.61
C GLY A 46 42.23 42.33 2.82
N GLY A 47 42.98 41.86 3.82
CA GLY A 47 42.43 41.65 5.15
C GLY A 47 42.13 42.99 5.83
N PHE A 48 41.39 42.93 6.95
CA PHE A 48 41.70 43.57 8.24
C PHE A 48 40.43 43.74 9.09
N ARG A 49 40.51 43.13 10.29
CA ARG A 49 40.17 43.64 11.62
C ARG A 49 38.77 44.18 11.94
N GLY A 50 38.35 43.74 13.12
CA GLY A 50 37.63 44.55 14.11
C GLY A 50 36.13 44.42 13.95
N GLY A 51 35.36 44.08 14.96
CA GLY A 51 35.49 44.46 16.36
C GLY A 51 34.07 44.83 16.77
N GLY A 52 33.58 44.23 17.85
CA GLY A 52 32.17 44.25 18.19
C GLY A 52 31.62 45.61 18.61
N GLY A 53 30.34 45.63 18.93
CA GLY A 53 29.75 46.70 19.73
C GLY A 53 28.35 47.11 19.32
N ARG A 54 27.38 46.59 20.10
CA ARG A 54 26.27 47.33 20.74
C ARG A 54 25.53 48.42 19.96
N GLY A 55 24.21 48.37 20.13
CA GLY A 55 23.44 49.56 20.49
C GLY A 55 22.22 49.78 19.60
N GLY A 56 21.04 49.75 20.22
CA GLY A 56 19.76 50.02 19.57
C GLY A 56 19.48 51.51 19.36
N GLY A 57 18.21 51.79 19.02
CA GLY A 57 17.70 53.12 18.69
C GLY A 57 17.11 53.09 17.28
N GLN A 58 15.81 52.83 17.11
CA GLN A 58 14.68 53.76 17.27
C GLN A 58 14.51 54.71 16.06
N MET A 59 13.35 54.51 15.41
CA MET A 59 12.49 55.50 14.74
C MET A 59 12.82 56.07 13.36
N ASN A 60 11.76 55.98 12.55
CA ASN A 60 11.18 56.96 11.64
C ASN A 60 11.81 57.15 10.25
N GLY A 61 11.07 56.66 9.25
CA GLY A 61 10.19 57.57 8.51
C GLY A 61 10.61 57.87 7.08
N PHE A 62 9.86 57.32 6.13
CA PHE A 62 9.56 57.91 4.81
C PHE A 62 8.24 57.25 4.37
N GLY A 63 7.18 57.93 3.93
CA GLY A 63 7.08 59.27 3.39
C GLY A 63 6.39 59.17 2.03
N SER A 64 5.32 59.96 1.86
CA SER A 64 4.59 60.23 0.60
C SER A 64 3.73 59.09 0.07
N GLY A 65 2.52 59.26 -0.45
CA GLY A 65 1.64 60.36 -0.87
C GLY A 65 0.44 59.58 -1.47
N ASP A 66 -0.82 59.98 -1.47
CA ASP A 66 -1.38 61.25 -1.86
C ASP A 66 -2.87 61.30 -1.49
N ARG A 67 -3.40 62.51 -1.63
CA ARG A 67 -4.65 63.03 -1.08
C ARG A 67 -5.91 62.63 -1.86
N ARG A 68 -7.01 62.45 -1.10
CA ARG A 68 -8.40 62.97 -1.32
C ARG A 68 -9.17 62.38 -2.53
N SER A 69 -10.48 62.18 -2.53
CA SER A 69 -11.59 62.36 -1.58
C SER A 69 -12.85 61.78 -2.23
N SER A 70 -13.88 61.52 -1.41
CA SER A 70 -15.30 61.34 -1.77
C SER A 70 -15.68 59.93 -2.27
N GLY A 71 -16.67 59.23 -1.71
CA GLY A 71 -17.67 59.56 -0.70
C GLY A 71 -18.72 58.44 -0.63
N GLY A 72 -19.46 58.39 0.49
CA GLY A 72 -20.65 57.56 0.70
C GLY A 72 -20.38 56.16 1.28
N GLY A 73 -20.97 55.73 2.39
CA GLY A 73 -22.00 56.29 3.27
C GLY A 73 -22.53 55.15 4.16
N GLY A 74 -22.67 55.42 5.47
CA GLY A 74 -23.51 54.68 6.45
C GLY A 74 -23.22 53.18 6.69
N SER A 75 -23.31 52.57 7.87
CA SER A 75 -23.76 52.96 9.21
C SER A 75 -23.33 51.80 10.14
N PHE A 76 -22.49 52.07 11.14
CA PHE A 76 -22.30 51.16 12.28
C PHE A 76 -22.52 51.94 13.58
N ARG A 77 -23.76 51.87 14.10
CA ARG A 77 -24.11 52.03 15.53
C ARG A 77 -24.35 50.62 16.06
N GLY A 78 -23.96 50.17 17.23
CA GLY A 78 -23.42 50.76 18.44
C GLY A 78 -23.58 49.67 19.52
N SER A 79 -22.57 49.48 20.36
CA SER A 79 -22.49 48.47 21.44
C SER A 79 -23.63 48.57 22.48
N PRO A 80 -23.85 47.60 23.42
CA PRO A 80 -23.03 47.57 24.64
C PRO A 80 -22.88 46.22 25.40
N ARG A 81 -21.95 46.30 26.38
CA ARG A 81 -21.57 45.43 27.50
C ARG A 81 -22.70 44.67 28.26
N GLY A 82 -22.33 43.52 28.87
CA GLY A 82 -22.80 43.13 30.22
C GLY A 82 -23.32 41.69 30.43
N SER A 83 -22.70 40.96 31.38
CA SER A 83 -22.86 39.55 31.85
C SER A 83 -24.28 39.15 32.36
N PRO A 84 -24.65 37.84 32.58
CA PRO A 84 -24.19 37.05 33.75
C PRO A 84 -24.17 35.49 33.61
N ARG A 85 -23.60 34.81 34.63
CA ARG A 85 -23.69 33.35 34.90
C ARG A 85 -25.15 32.85 34.93
N GLY A 86 -25.42 31.67 34.34
CA GLY A 86 -26.73 31.00 34.44
C GLY A 86 -26.78 29.57 33.89
N ARG A 87 -26.60 28.61 34.81
CA ARG A 87 -27.02 27.20 34.88
C ARG A 87 -28.13 26.71 33.91
N GLY A 88 -27.89 25.54 33.28
CA GLY A 88 -28.92 24.52 33.02
C GLY A 88 -29.45 24.39 31.59
N GLY A 89 -29.07 23.31 30.90
CA GLY A 89 -29.67 22.94 29.61
C GLY A 89 -29.04 21.68 29.04
N GLY A 90 -29.37 20.52 29.63
CA GLY A 90 -28.97 19.21 29.13
C GLY A 90 -29.56 18.94 27.75
N GLY A 91 -28.78 19.21 26.70
CA GLY A 91 -29.06 18.78 25.34
C GLY A 91 -28.55 17.36 25.13
N ARG A 92 -29.49 16.42 25.05
CA ARG A 92 -29.31 15.01 24.68
C ARG A 92 -28.22 14.82 23.62
N GLY A 93 -27.05 14.36 24.06
CA GLY A 93 -26.07 13.73 23.18
C GLY A 93 -26.72 12.52 22.52
N GLY A 94 -26.73 12.53 21.19
CA GLY A 94 -27.19 11.42 20.38
C GLY A 94 -26.54 10.11 20.84
N ARG A 95 -27.36 9.06 20.93
CA ARG A 95 -26.94 7.68 21.15
C ARG A 95 -25.97 7.26 20.03
N GLY A 96 -24.69 7.54 20.22
CA GLY A 96 -23.61 6.78 19.59
C GLY A 96 -23.65 5.36 20.16
N GLY A 97 -23.71 4.37 19.27
CA GLY A 97 -23.71 2.95 19.62
C GLY A 97 -22.66 2.63 20.69
N GLY A 98 -23.11 1.92 21.73
CA GLY A 98 -22.37 1.71 22.95
C GLY A 98 -21.21 0.73 22.80
N GLY A 99 -20.15 1.16 22.10
CA GLY A 99 -18.96 0.36 21.88
C GLY A 99 -18.39 -0.23 23.17
N MET A 100 -17.83 -1.44 23.06
CA MET A 100 -17.19 -2.22 24.13
C MET A 100 -16.51 -1.38 25.24
N LYS A 101 -17.18 -1.19 26.39
CA LYS A 101 -16.63 -0.43 27.53
C LYS A 101 -15.52 -1.23 28.22
N GLY A 102 -14.44 -0.56 28.64
CA GLY A 102 -13.34 -1.19 29.36
C GLY A 102 -13.77 -1.83 30.69
N GLY A 103 -13.04 -2.85 31.13
CA GLY A 103 -13.28 -3.54 32.41
C GLY A 103 -14.29 -4.69 32.38
N LYS A 104 -14.86 -5.02 31.22
CA LYS A 104 -15.74 -6.20 31.07
C LYS A 104 -14.90 -7.46 30.86
N LYS A 105 -15.29 -8.56 31.51
CA LYS A 105 -14.77 -9.90 31.21
C LYS A 105 -15.23 -10.31 29.82
N VAL A 106 -14.32 -10.89 29.05
CA VAL A 106 -14.54 -11.32 27.67
C VAL A 106 -13.88 -12.67 27.44
N ILE A 107 -14.37 -13.41 26.46
CA ILE A 107 -13.81 -14.72 26.08
C ILE A 107 -13.14 -14.55 24.72
N VAL A 108 -11.94 -15.09 24.55
CA VAL A 108 -11.23 -15.08 23.26
C VAL A 108 -11.31 -16.47 22.65
N GLU A 109 -11.85 -16.54 21.44
CA GLU A 109 -11.95 -17.77 20.64
C GLU A 109 -11.12 -17.62 19.35
N PRO A 110 -10.48 -18.70 18.87
CA PRO A 110 -9.80 -18.68 17.58
C PRO A 110 -10.79 -18.49 16.42
N HIS A 111 -10.42 -17.67 15.44
CA HIS A 111 -11.15 -17.54 14.18
C HIS A 111 -10.78 -18.70 13.23
N ARG A 112 -11.57 -18.91 12.16
CA ARG A 112 -11.21 -19.86 11.08
C ARG A 112 -9.86 -19.54 10.40
N LEU A 113 -9.43 -18.29 10.44
CA LEU A 113 -8.19 -17.83 9.84
C LEU A 113 -7.09 -17.88 10.89
N LYS A 114 -5.95 -18.46 10.53
CA LYS A 114 -4.83 -18.65 11.46
C LYS A 114 -4.27 -17.31 11.91
N GLY A 115 -4.04 -17.14 13.21
CA GLY A 115 -3.50 -15.91 13.81
C GLY A 115 -4.54 -14.81 14.07
N VAL A 116 -5.81 -15.04 13.72
CA VAL A 116 -6.93 -14.14 13.99
C VAL A 116 -7.84 -14.77 15.05
N PHE A 117 -8.41 -13.94 15.92
CA PHE A 117 -9.26 -14.37 17.02
C PHE A 117 -10.51 -13.49 17.10
N ILE A 118 -11.56 -14.00 17.73
CA ILE A 118 -12.78 -13.26 18.04
C ILE A 118 -12.87 -13.13 19.55
N VAL A 119 -13.06 -11.91 20.03
CA VAL A 119 -13.50 -11.68 21.40
C VAL A 119 -15.03 -11.73 21.42
N LYS A 120 -15.59 -12.69 22.16
CA LYS A 120 -17.02 -12.75 22.46
C LYS A 120 -17.35 -11.97 23.72
N GLY A 121 -18.40 -11.16 23.64
CA GLY A 121 -18.86 -10.34 24.75
C GLY A 121 -20.28 -9.84 24.54
N LYS A 122 -20.56 -8.59 24.94
CA LYS A 122 -21.82 -7.93 24.57
C LYS A 122 -21.85 -7.58 23.08
N GLU A 123 -20.68 -7.26 22.54
CA GLU A 123 -20.43 -7.00 21.13
C GLU A 123 -19.21 -7.83 20.78
N ASP A 124 -19.30 -8.61 19.71
CA ASP A 124 -18.17 -9.40 19.24
C ASP A 124 -17.18 -8.50 18.50
N ALA A 125 -15.90 -8.77 18.68
CA ALA A 125 -14.84 -7.98 18.07
C ALA A 125 -13.74 -8.87 17.50
N LEU A 126 -13.27 -8.52 16.30
CA LEU A 126 -12.10 -9.16 15.71
C LEU A 126 -10.84 -8.68 16.44
N VAL A 127 -9.94 -9.60 16.80
CA VAL A 127 -8.69 -9.26 17.47
C VAL A 127 -7.50 -10.04 16.91
N THR A 128 -6.31 -9.46 17.06
CA THR A 128 -5.01 -10.11 16.78
C THR A 128 -4.19 -10.19 18.07
N LYS A 129 -3.34 -11.22 18.19
CA LYS A 129 -2.42 -11.34 19.33
C LYS A 129 -1.34 -10.26 19.21
N ASN A 130 -1.20 -9.43 20.23
CA ASN A 130 -0.25 -8.32 20.21
C ASN A 130 1.20 -8.85 20.24
N MET A 131 2.01 -8.49 19.25
CA MET A 131 3.43 -8.84 19.25
C MET A 131 4.26 -7.96 20.21
N VAL A 132 3.79 -6.75 20.53
CA VAL A 132 4.48 -5.80 21.43
C VAL A 132 3.56 -5.47 22.62
N PRO A 133 3.53 -6.32 23.66
CA PRO A 133 2.66 -6.12 24.80
C PRO A 133 2.87 -4.76 25.49
N GLY A 134 1.80 -4.17 26.00
CA GLY A 134 1.82 -2.88 26.69
C GLY A 134 1.61 -1.67 25.77
N GLU A 135 1.71 -1.84 24.45
CA GLU A 135 1.57 -0.74 23.49
C GLU A 135 0.39 -0.87 22.52
N SER A 136 -0.32 0.24 22.30
CA SER A 136 -1.27 0.43 21.19
C SER A 136 -0.67 1.26 20.07
N VAL A 137 -1.00 0.98 18.82
CA VAL A 137 -0.44 1.72 17.66
C VAL A 137 -1.23 2.99 17.35
N TYR A 138 -2.56 2.92 17.39
CA TYR A 138 -3.45 4.03 17.00
C TYR A 138 -4.55 4.30 18.03
N GLY A 139 -4.32 3.86 19.28
CA GLY A 139 -5.23 4.05 20.41
C GLY A 139 -6.41 3.06 20.43
N GLU A 140 -6.26 1.92 19.77
CA GLU A 140 -7.22 0.82 19.80
C GLU A 140 -7.37 0.19 21.20
N LYS A 141 -8.52 -0.43 21.42
CA LYS A 141 -8.78 -1.19 22.65
C LYS A 141 -7.93 -2.45 22.66
N ARG A 142 -7.50 -2.84 23.85
CA ARG A 142 -6.67 -4.02 24.09
C ARG A 142 -7.31 -4.90 25.15
N VAL A 143 -7.12 -6.21 25.01
CA VAL A 143 -7.66 -7.22 25.90
C VAL A 143 -6.49 -8.03 26.43
N SER A 144 -6.30 -8.03 27.75
CA SER A 144 -5.24 -8.80 28.41
C SER A 144 -5.84 -10.03 29.07
N ILE A 145 -5.29 -11.20 28.77
CA ILE A 145 -5.63 -12.48 29.41
C ILE A 145 -4.40 -12.94 30.19
N GLN A 146 -4.59 -13.23 31.48
CA GLN A 146 -3.59 -13.92 32.29
C GLN A 146 -3.74 -15.42 32.04
N ASN A 147 -2.70 -16.06 31.54
CA ASN A 147 -2.71 -17.52 31.37
C ASN A 147 -2.38 -18.18 32.71
N GLU A 148 -3.27 -19.04 33.20
CA GLU A 148 -3.10 -19.76 34.48
C GLU A 148 -2.38 -21.12 34.31
N HIS A 149 -1.94 -21.48 33.09
CA HIS A 149 -1.33 -22.77 32.76
C HIS A 149 0.20 -22.73 32.68
N SER A 150 0.88 -22.28 33.73
CA SER A 150 2.29 -22.64 33.97
C SER A 150 2.34 -23.54 35.21
N ASN A 151 1.98 -24.81 35.02
CA ASN A 151 2.30 -25.87 35.98
C ASN A 151 3.79 -26.18 35.86
N ASP A 152 4.61 -25.39 36.54
CA ASP A 152 5.72 -25.89 37.36
C ASP A 152 6.41 -24.69 38.02
N THR A 153 6.93 -24.96 39.21
CA THR A 153 7.62 -24.06 40.16
C THR A 153 8.47 -22.97 39.50
N ASP A 154 8.20 -21.72 39.89
CA ASP A 154 8.86 -20.47 39.48
C ASP A 154 8.93 -20.23 37.96
N GLU A 155 8.09 -19.33 37.44
CA GLU A 155 8.43 -18.29 36.44
C GLU A 155 7.19 -17.72 35.71
N GLN A 156 6.97 -16.41 35.94
CA GLN A 156 6.18 -15.45 35.14
C GLN A 156 4.77 -15.85 34.67
N LYS A 157 3.75 -15.29 35.33
CA LYS A 157 2.40 -15.13 34.75
C LYS A 157 2.50 -14.43 33.39
N THR A 158 2.53 -15.19 32.30
CA THR A 158 2.57 -14.63 30.96
C THR A 158 1.20 -14.03 30.63
N THR A 159 1.16 -12.70 30.61
CA THR A 159 -0.04 -11.96 30.19
C THR A 159 -0.04 -11.89 28.68
N THR A 160 -0.96 -12.62 28.03
CA THR A 160 -1.16 -12.50 26.59
C THR A 160 -2.08 -11.33 26.32
N GLU A 161 -1.62 -10.39 25.50
CA GLU A 161 -2.43 -9.24 25.10
C GLU A 161 -2.93 -9.40 23.66
N TYR A 162 -4.18 -9.01 23.44
CA TYR A 162 -4.84 -8.96 22.14
C TYR A 162 -5.23 -7.52 21.81
N ARG A 163 -5.20 -7.17 20.53
CA ARG A 163 -5.55 -5.84 20.01
C ARG A 163 -6.81 -5.93 19.18
N VAL A 164 -7.77 -5.03 19.45
CA VAL A 164 -9.00 -4.94 18.66
C VAL A 164 -8.71 -4.42 17.27
N TRP A 165 -9.15 -5.16 16.26
CA TRP A 165 -8.99 -4.82 14.86
C TRP A 165 -10.31 -4.28 14.31
N ASN A 166 -10.32 -3.00 13.95
CA ASN A 166 -11.53 -2.31 13.52
C ASN A 166 -11.81 -2.52 12.01
N PRO A 167 -12.93 -3.16 11.62
CA PRO A 167 -13.32 -3.35 10.23
C PRO A 167 -13.56 -2.04 9.45
N PHE A 168 -14.01 -0.98 10.13
CA PHE A 168 -14.25 0.34 9.51
C PHE A 168 -12.97 1.15 9.25
N ARG A 169 -11.80 0.63 9.66
CA ARG A 169 -10.50 1.27 9.43
C ARG A 169 -9.54 0.41 8.60
N SER A 170 -9.90 -0.84 8.37
CA SER A 170 -9.03 -1.82 7.72
C SER A 170 -9.85 -2.70 6.79
N LYS A 171 -9.61 -2.55 5.48
CA LYS A 171 -10.28 -3.35 4.45
C LYS A 171 -10.01 -4.84 4.60
N LEU A 172 -8.84 -5.21 5.12
CA LEU A 172 -8.54 -6.62 5.43
C LEU A 172 -9.42 -7.14 6.57
N ALA A 173 -9.61 -6.38 7.65
CA ALA A 173 -10.56 -6.76 8.70
C ALA A 173 -12.00 -6.80 8.18
N ALA A 174 -12.39 -5.83 7.34
CA ALA A 174 -13.69 -5.84 6.69
C ALA A 174 -13.88 -7.11 5.83
N ALA A 175 -12.87 -7.53 5.05
CA ALA A 175 -12.92 -8.75 4.25
C ALA A 175 -13.07 -10.01 5.11
N ILE A 176 -12.34 -10.07 6.24
CA ILE A 176 -12.43 -11.18 7.19
C ILE A 176 -13.84 -11.28 7.77
N MET A 177 -14.41 -10.15 8.19
CA MET A 177 -15.77 -10.07 8.72
C MET A 177 -16.84 -10.32 7.65
N ALA A 178 -16.60 -9.90 6.41
CA ALA A 178 -17.51 -10.07 5.27
C ALA A 178 -17.55 -11.52 4.76
N GLY A 179 -16.55 -12.34 5.10
CA GLY A 179 -16.62 -13.77 4.85
C GLY A 179 -15.55 -14.36 3.93
N VAL A 180 -14.44 -13.65 3.63
CA VAL A 180 -13.29 -14.19 2.83
C VAL A 180 -12.87 -15.60 3.27
N GLU A 181 -12.78 -16.57 2.36
CA GLU A 181 -12.48 -17.96 2.69
C GLU A 181 -11.06 -18.09 3.26
N ASP A 182 -10.08 -17.52 2.56
CA ASP A 182 -8.70 -17.41 3.01
C ASP A 182 -8.06 -16.10 2.52
N ALA A 183 -7.42 -15.38 3.43
CA ALA A 183 -6.62 -14.20 3.11
C ALA A 183 -5.18 -14.56 2.73
N HIS A 184 -4.79 -15.84 2.88
CA HIS A 184 -3.44 -16.37 2.67
C HIS A 184 -2.36 -15.62 3.48
N ILE A 185 -2.76 -15.05 4.62
CA ILE A 185 -1.88 -14.45 5.62
C ILE A 185 -1.96 -15.36 6.83
N PHE A 186 -0.88 -16.11 7.07
CA PHE A 186 -0.80 -17.10 8.15
C PHE A 186 0.48 -16.89 8.97
N PRO A 187 0.55 -17.41 10.20
CA PRO A 187 1.76 -17.35 11.02
C PRO A 187 2.97 -17.93 10.28
N GLY A 188 4.07 -17.18 10.22
CA GLY A 188 5.30 -17.53 9.48
C GLY A 188 5.31 -17.13 8.00
N ALA A 189 4.23 -16.59 7.46
CA ALA A 189 4.17 -16.16 6.05
C ALA A 189 5.05 -14.92 5.78
N ARG A 190 5.54 -14.80 4.55
CA ARG A 190 6.15 -13.57 4.05
C ARG A 190 5.12 -12.78 3.24
N VAL A 191 4.82 -11.57 3.67
CA VAL A 191 3.77 -10.73 3.07
C VAL A 191 4.37 -9.45 2.51
N LEU A 192 4.04 -9.12 1.26
CA LEU A 192 4.30 -7.80 0.69
C LEU A 192 3.02 -6.96 0.75
N TYR A 193 3.03 -5.90 1.53
CA TYR A 193 1.91 -4.98 1.70
C TYR A 193 2.15 -3.72 0.87
N LEU A 194 1.33 -3.50 -0.15
CA LEU A 194 1.39 -2.33 -1.03
C LEU A 194 0.38 -1.28 -0.56
N GLY A 195 0.85 -0.06 -0.28
CA GLY A 195 0.00 1.02 0.25
C GLY A 195 -0.17 0.93 1.76
N ALA A 196 0.94 0.83 2.49
CA ALA A 196 0.95 0.64 3.94
C ALA A 196 0.43 1.84 4.76
N ALA A 197 0.37 3.03 4.17
CA ALA A 197 0.01 4.29 4.80
C ALA A 197 0.81 4.50 6.11
N SER A 198 0.12 4.80 7.22
CA SER A 198 0.74 4.96 8.54
C SER A 198 0.99 3.63 9.28
N GLY A 199 0.68 2.48 8.67
CA GLY A 199 0.95 1.17 9.25
C GLY A 199 -0.11 0.64 10.23
N THR A 200 -1.32 1.22 10.26
CA THR A 200 -2.42 0.76 11.14
C THR A 200 -2.80 -0.69 10.85
N SER A 201 -3.16 -1.03 9.61
CA SER A 201 -3.47 -2.41 9.18
C SER A 201 -2.22 -3.29 9.16
N VAL A 202 -1.07 -2.74 8.74
CA VAL A 202 0.21 -3.47 8.70
C VAL A 202 0.58 -4.01 10.08
N SER A 203 0.31 -3.25 11.15
CA SER A 203 0.56 -3.70 12.51
C SER A 203 -0.26 -4.95 12.89
N HIS A 204 -1.47 -5.11 12.37
CA HIS A 204 -2.29 -6.31 12.59
C HIS A 204 -1.83 -7.48 11.70
N VAL A 205 -1.41 -7.21 10.46
CA VAL A 205 -0.80 -8.23 9.59
C VAL A 205 0.49 -8.78 10.21
N SER A 206 1.33 -7.90 10.76
CA SER A 206 2.53 -8.26 11.51
C SER A 206 2.21 -9.13 12.74
N ASP A 207 1.16 -8.78 13.50
CA ASP A 207 0.70 -9.58 14.63
C ASP A 207 0.24 -10.99 14.20
N ILE A 208 -0.43 -11.13 13.06
CA ILE A 208 -0.91 -12.43 12.51
C ILE A 208 0.25 -13.29 12.03
N VAL A 209 1.16 -12.68 11.27
CA VAL A 209 2.34 -13.35 10.71
C VAL A 209 3.31 -13.78 11.83
N GLY A 210 3.38 -13.01 12.92
CA GLY A 210 4.19 -13.33 14.08
C GLY A 210 5.70 -13.17 13.85
N PRO A 211 6.54 -13.59 14.81
CA PRO A 211 7.97 -13.33 14.79
C PRO A 211 8.74 -14.08 13.70
N GLU A 212 8.22 -15.24 13.25
CA GLU A 212 8.89 -16.09 12.24
C GLU A 212 8.66 -15.62 10.80
N GLY A 213 7.61 -14.83 10.56
CA GLY A 213 7.33 -14.29 9.23
C GLY A 213 7.78 -12.85 9.09
N ILE A 214 7.61 -12.29 7.89
CA ILE A 214 8.11 -10.95 7.55
C ILE A 214 7.03 -10.20 6.77
N VAL A 215 6.83 -8.92 7.12
CA VAL A 215 5.94 -8.02 6.39
C VAL A 215 6.77 -6.90 5.76
N TYR A 216 6.85 -6.91 4.43
CA TYR A 216 7.44 -5.81 3.65
C TYR A 216 6.36 -4.77 3.39
N ALA A 217 6.48 -3.60 4.01
CA ALA A 217 5.46 -2.55 3.96
C ALA A 217 5.90 -1.41 3.04
N VAL A 218 5.32 -1.34 1.84
CA VAL A 218 5.64 -0.33 0.83
C VAL A 218 4.68 0.86 0.96
N GLU A 219 5.24 2.04 1.13
CA GLU A 219 4.50 3.30 1.19
C GLU A 219 5.21 4.39 0.38
N PHE A 220 4.46 5.14 -0.43
CA PHE A 220 5.04 6.19 -1.26
C PHE A 220 5.24 7.51 -0.48
N SER A 221 4.30 7.85 0.40
CA SER A 221 4.30 9.14 1.10
C SER A 221 5.39 9.19 2.17
N HIS A 222 6.27 10.19 2.11
CA HIS A 222 7.25 10.43 3.17
C HIS A 222 6.61 10.76 4.53
N ARG A 223 5.44 11.40 4.55
CA ARG A 223 4.74 11.72 5.80
C ARG A 223 4.26 10.43 6.46
N SER A 224 3.49 9.63 5.73
CA SER A 224 2.98 8.35 6.21
C SER A 224 4.13 7.38 6.52
N GLY A 225 5.19 7.42 5.72
CA GLY A 225 6.42 6.67 5.93
C GLY A 225 7.11 6.95 7.26
N ARG A 226 7.03 8.19 7.80
CA ARG A 226 7.56 8.50 9.15
C ARG A 226 6.80 7.75 10.24
N ASP A 227 5.47 7.71 10.14
CA ASP A 227 4.62 7.00 11.09
C ASP A 227 4.83 5.48 10.97
N LEU A 228 4.93 4.98 9.72
CA LEU A 228 5.25 3.58 9.43
C LEU A 228 6.61 3.16 10.02
N LEU A 229 7.63 4.00 9.88
CA LEU A 229 8.95 3.79 10.51
C LEU A 229 8.84 3.78 12.04
N GLY A 230 8.03 4.65 12.63
CA GLY A 230 7.78 4.68 14.07
C GLY A 230 7.19 3.37 14.60
N MET A 231 6.22 2.82 13.85
CA MET A 231 5.59 1.53 14.16
C MET A 231 6.56 0.36 13.94
N ALA A 232 7.31 0.35 12.83
CA ALA A 232 8.25 -0.70 12.47
C ALA A 232 9.44 -0.80 13.43
N LYS A 233 9.89 0.32 14.02
CA LYS A 233 10.94 0.30 15.07
C LYS A 233 10.63 -0.62 16.25
N LYS A 234 9.34 -0.82 16.52
CA LYS A 234 8.86 -1.62 17.65
C LYS A 234 8.52 -3.05 17.24
N ARG A 235 8.36 -3.30 15.93
CA ARG A 235 7.99 -4.60 15.37
C ARG A 235 9.08 -5.11 14.44
N PRO A 236 9.97 -6.01 14.93
CA PRO A 236 11.15 -6.44 14.17
C PRO A 236 10.81 -7.19 12.88
N ASN A 237 9.62 -7.78 12.78
CA ASN A 237 9.16 -8.49 11.58
C ASN A 237 8.61 -7.56 10.47
N VAL A 238 8.60 -6.23 10.67
CA VAL A 238 8.14 -5.26 9.65
C VAL A 238 9.33 -4.56 9.02
N VAL A 239 9.46 -4.65 7.70
CA VAL A 239 10.45 -3.92 6.91
C VAL A 239 9.75 -2.75 6.20
N PRO A 240 9.90 -1.51 6.67
CA PRO A 240 9.29 -0.33 6.06
C PRO A 240 10.09 0.11 4.82
N ILE A 241 9.41 0.27 3.69
CA ILE A 241 9.98 0.67 2.40
C ILE A 241 9.26 1.95 1.96
N VAL A 242 9.98 3.08 1.98
CA VAL A 242 9.43 4.37 1.53
C VAL A 242 9.80 4.61 0.06
N ASP A 243 9.04 4.02 -0.84
CA ASP A 243 9.25 4.12 -2.30
C ASP A 243 7.94 3.89 -3.08
N ASP A 244 7.95 4.20 -4.37
CA ASP A 244 6.80 4.05 -5.26
C ASP A 244 6.59 2.58 -5.69
N ALA A 245 5.43 2.02 -5.35
CA ALA A 245 5.03 0.66 -5.70
C ALA A 245 4.99 0.40 -7.23
N ARG A 246 4.85 1.44 -8.07
CA ARG A 246 4.91 1.33 -9.54
C ARG A 246 6.28 0.88 -10.06
N HIS A 247 7.33 1.04 -9.25
CA HIS A 247 8.72 0.83 -9.63
C HIS A 247 9.42 -0.23 -8.75
N PRO A 248 9.01 -1.52 -8.82
CA PRO A 248 9.56 -2.60 -7.97
C PRO A 248 11.05 -2.89 -8.19
N HIS A 249 11.70 -2.26 -9.17
CA HIS A 249 13.16 -2.31 -9.31
C HIS A 249 13.92 -1.53 -8.24
N LYS A 250 13.34 -0.48 -7.66
CA LYS A 250 14.03 0.36 -6.69
C LYS A 250 14.25 -0.33 -5.34
N TYR A 251 13.27 -1.12 -4.88
CA TYR A 251 13.34 -1.86 -3.61
C TYR A 251 13.61 -3.36 -3.79
N ALA A 252 14.05 -3.76 -4.99
CA ALA A 252 14.34 -5.14 -5.33
C ALA A 252 15.39 -5.80 -4.42
N MET A 253 16.34 -5.02 -3.93
CA MET A 253 17.40 -5.51 -3.06
C MET A 253 16.93 -5.77 -1.63
N MET A 254 15.77 -5.21 -1.23
CA MET A 254 15.23 -5.34 0.13
C MET A 254 14.20 -6.46 0.24
N VAL A 255 13.43 -6.70 -0.81
CA VAL A 255 12.28 -7.63 -0.79
C VAL A 255 12.69 -8.98 -1.34
N GLY A 256 12.56 -10.02 -0.50
CA GLY A 256 12.72 -11.42 -0.91
C GLY A 256 11.49 -11.98 -1.60
N ILE A 257 11.53 -13.27 -1.97
CA ILE A 257 10.33 -13.96 -2.46
C ILE A 257 9.29 -14.05 -1.34
N VAL A 258 8.07 -13.63 -1.63
CA VAL A 258 6.93 -13.57 -0.71
C VAL A 258 5.87 -14.61 -1.05
N ASP A 259 5.08 -14.98 -0.05
CA ASP A 259 3.98 -15.93 -0.17
C ASP A 259 2.69 -15.27 -0.66
N THR A 260 2.44 -14.05 -0.17
CA THR A 260 1.21 -13.31 -0.40
C THR A 260 1.48 -11.82 -0.59
N ILE A 261 0.78 -11.19 -1.54
CA ILE A 261 0.72 -9.74 -1.70
C ILE A 261 -0.64 -9.23 -1.23
N PHE A 262 -0.66 -8.24 -0.35
CA PHE A 262 -1.86 -7.47 -0.05
C PHE A 262 -1.75 -6.08 -0.67
N SER A 263 -2.74 -5.68 -1.46
CA SER A 263 -2.75 -4.38 -2.14
C SER A 263 -3.92 -3.52 -1.68
N ASP A 264 -3.58 -2.40 -1.03
CA ASP A 264 -4.53 -1.33 -0.62
C ASP A 264 -4.26 -0.02 -1.38
N VAL A 265 -3.65 -0.13 -2.56
CA VAL A 265 -3.31 1.02 -3.39
C VAL A 265 -4.55 1.52 -4.13
N ALA A 266 -5.00 2.74 -3.82
CA ALA A 266 -6.09 3.40 -4.54
C ALA A 266 -5.54 4.17 -5.75
N GLN A 267 -5.28 3.48 -6.86
CA GLN A 267 -4.84 4.08 -8.13
C GLN A 267 -5.61 3.48 -9.31
N PRO A 268 -5.84 4.23 -10.41
CA PRO A 268 -6.49 3.68 -11.60
C PRO A 268 -5.70 2.55 -12.28
N ASP A 269 -4.37 2.52 -12.12
CA ASP A 269 -3.49 1.49 -12.65
C ASP A 269 -3.15 0.37 -11.65
N GLN A 270 -4.09 0.07 -10.73
CA GLN A 270 -3.87 -0.88 -9.62
C GLN A 270 -3.48 -2.28 -10.09
N ALA A 271 -4.20 -2.88 -11.05
CA ALA A 271 -3.87 -4.20 -11.59
C ALA A 271 -2.43 -4.28 -12.11
N ARG A 272 -1.96 -3.25 -12.83
CA ARG A 272 -0.59 -3.18 -13.36
C ARG A 272 0.46 -3.10 -12.25
N ILE A 273 0.21 -2.28 -11.22
CA ILE A 273 1.10 -2.15 -10.05
C ILE A 273 1.26 -3.51 -9.37
N VAL A 274 0.14 -4.20 -9.14
CA VAL A 274 0.12 -5.52 -8.51
C VAL A 274 0.85 -6.55 -9.37
N ALA A 275 0.59 -6.58 -10.68
CA ALA A 275 1.24 -7.50 -11.62
C ALA A 275 2.76 -7.32 -11.63
N HIS A 276 3.24 -6.08 -11.75
CA HIS A 276 4.68 -5.78 -11.74
C HIS A 276 5.37 -6.24 -10.44
N ASN A 277 4.68 -6.10 -9.30
CA ASN A 277 5.19 -6.57 -8.01
C ASN A 277 5.20 -8.10 -7.91
N ALA A 278 4.11 -8.74 -8.33
CA ALA A 278 3.99 -10.19 -8.30
C ALA A 278 5.01 -10.87 -9.22
N HIS A 279 5.23 -10.32 -10.42
CA HIS A 279 6.22 -10.83 -11.36
C HIS A 279 7.62 -10.92 -10.77
N LYS A 280 7.92 -10.04 -9.81
CA LYS A 280 9.24 -9.94 -9.21
C LYS A 280 9.38 -10.64 -7.87
N PHE A 281 8.37 -10.56 -7.02
CA PHE A 281 8.48 -10.98 -5.63
C PHE A 281 7.56 -12.14 -5.27
N LEU A 282 6.46 -12.37 -5.98
CA LEU A 282 5.50 -13.42 -5.59
C LEU A 282 5.95 -14.78 -6.10
N LYS A 283 5.96 -15.77 -5.21
CA LYS A 283 6.22 -17.16 -5.59
C LYS A 283 5.15 -17.69 -6.56
N ASN A 284 5.49 -18.70 -7.35
CA ASN A 284 4.50 -19.44 -8.12
C ASN A 284 3.48 -20.11 -7.19
N ASN A 285 2.19 -20.10 -7.56
CA ASN A 285 1.06 -20.46 -6.68
C ASN A 285 0.98 -19.63 -5.39
N GLY A 286 1.64 -18.46 -5.36
CA GLY A 286 1.42 -17.44 -4.35
C GLY A 286 0.09 -16.74 -4.57
N HIS A 287 -0.36 -15.99 -3.57
CA HIS A 287 -1.68 -15.37 -3.59
C HIS A 287 -1.58 -13.85 -3.58
N VAL A 288 -2.58 -13.20 -4.14
CA VAL A 288 -2.76 -11.77 -4.07
C VAL A 288 -4.14 -11.48 -3.55
N VAL A 289 -4.22 -10.59 -2.58
CA VAL A 289 -5.46 -10.03 -2.06
C VAL A 289 -5.47 -8.55 -2.42
N ILE A 290 -6.41 -8.15 -3.26
CA ILE A 290 -6.51 -6.79 -3.81
C ILE A 290 -7.78 -6.15 -3.29
N SER A 291 -7.67 -4.98 -2.66
CA SER A 291 -8.81 -4.14 -2.32
C SER A 291 -9.07 -3.15 -3.44
N ILE A 292 -10.15 -3.34 -4.18
CA ILE A 292 -10.57 -2.49 -5.29
C ILE A 292 -11.61 -1.50 -4.80
N LYS A 293 -11.35 -0.20 -5.03
CA LYS A 293 -12.32 0.88 -4.81
C LYS A 293 -12.82 1.37 -6.15
N ALA A 294 -14.08 1.10 -6.48
CA ALA A 294 -14.62 1.39 -7.81
C ALA A 294 -14.42 2.87 -8.19
N ASN A 295 -14.79 3.78 -7.29
CA ASN A 295 -14.69 5.23 -7.47
C ASN A 295 -13.27 5.76 -7.71
N CYS A 296 -12.23 5.02 -7.34
CA CYS A 296 -10.83 5.42 -7.60
C CYS A 296 -10.29 4.89 -8.93
N VAL A 297 -10.93 3.88 -9.51
CA VAL A 297 -10.57 3.34 -10.82
C VAL A 297 -11.33 4.09 -11.90
N ASP A 298 -12.65 4.14 -11.78
CA ASP A 298 -13.53 4.90 -12.68
C ASP A 298 -14.76 5.36 -11.89
N SER A 299 -14.91 6.67 -11.73
CA SER A 299 -16.04 7.29 -11.00
C SER A 299 -17.32 7.42 -11.83
N THR A 300 -17.26 7.11 -13.13
CA THR A 300 -18.39 7.25 -14.06
C THR A 300 -19.09 5.93 -14.35
N ALA A 301 -18.40 4.81 -14.12
CA ALA A 301 -18.91 3.47 -14.34
C ALA A 301 -19.54 2.88 -13.08
N GLU A 302 -20.49 1.96 -13.26
CA GLU A 302 -21.07 1.18 -12.17
C GLU A 302 -20.00 0.31 -11.48
N PRO A 303 -20.02 0.16 -10.15
CA PRO A 303 -19.00 -0.58 -9.41
C PRO A 303 -18.78 -2.02 -9.90
N GLU A 304 -19.86 -2.72 -10.26
CA GLU A 304 -19.80 -4.09 -10.79
C GLU A 304 -19.00 -4.18 -12.09
N ALA A 305 -19.18 -3.21 -12.99
CA ALA A 305 -18.44 -3.15 -14.26
C ALA A 305 -16.96 -2.88 -14.01
N VAL A 306 -16.64 -2.00 -13.04
CA VAL A 306 -15.25 -1.72 -12.65
C VAL A 306 -14.59 -2.97 -12.06
N PHE A 307 -15.28 -3.70 -11.18
CA PHE A 307 -14.75 -4.93 -10.60
C PHE A 307 -14.49 -5.99 -11.67
N ALA A 308 -15.43 -6.20 -12.60
CA ALA A 308 -15.26 -7.13 -13.71
C ALA A 308 -14.07 -6.74 -14.61
N GLY A 309 -13.90 -5.44 -14.88
CA GLY A 309 -12.78 -4.90 -15.64
C GLY A 309 -11.43 -5.18 -14.98
N GLU A 310 -11.29 -4.91 -13.68
CA GLU A 310 -10.05 -5.19 -12.94
C GLU A 310 -9.75 -6.69 -12.86
N VAL A 311 -10.78 -7.53 -12.66
CA VAL A 311 -10.62 -8.99 -12.67
C VAL A 311 -10.11 -9.50 -14.02
N ASN A 312 -10.55 -8.91 -15.13
CA ASN A 312 -10.07 -9.27 -16.47
C ASN A 312 -8.61 -8.84 -16.68
N LYS A 313 -8.23 -7.64 -16.26
CA LYS A 313 -6.81 -7.19 -16.30
C LYS A 313 -5.90 -8.12 -15.50
N LEU A 314 -6.35 -8.60 -14.34
CA LEU A 314 -5.59 -9.58 -13.55
C LEU A 314 -5.44 -10.92 -14.29
N ARG A 315 -6.48 -11.37 -15.01
CA ARG A 315 -6.39 -12.60 -15.80
C ARG A 315 -5.36 -12.49 -16.93
N GLU A 316 -5.26 -11.33 -17.56
CA GLU A 316 -4.25 -11.04 -18.59
C GLU A 316 -2.82 -11.15 -18.03
N GLU A 317 -2.64 -10.75 -16.76
CA GLU A 317 -1.37 -10.78 -16.03
C GLU A 317 -1.09 -12.12 -15.30
N GLN A 318 -1.68 -13.23 -15.79
CA GLN A 318 -1.47 -14.59 -15.27
C GLN A 318 -1.99 -14.85 -13.85
N PHE A 319 -2.92 -14.05 -13.36
CA PHE A 319 -3.64 -14.34 -12.12
C PHE A 319 -4.93 -15.12 -12.38
N LYS A 320 -5.23 -16.06 -11.49
CA LYS A 320 -6.49 -16.78 -11.47
C LYS A 320 -7.32 -16.31 -10.28
N PRO A 321 -8.38 -15.51 -10.48
CA PRO A 321 -9.29 -15.12 -9.41
C PRO A 321 -9.91 -16.36 -8.76
N ILE A 322 -9.93 -16.40 -7.42
CA ILE A 322 -10.49 -17.48 -6.61
C ILE A 322 -11.82 -17.01 -6.02
N GLU A 323 -11.82 -15.86 -5.37
CA GLU A 323 -13.00 -15.28 -4.74
C GLU A 323 -13.05 -13.77 -4.92
N GLN A 324 -14.26 -13.23 -4.78
CA GLN A 324 -14.54 -11.81 -4.74
C GLN A 324 -15.60 -11.58 -3.67
N VAL A 325 -15.33 -10.65 -2.75
CA VAL A 325 -16.23 -10.31 -1.64
C VAL A 325 -16.39 -8.80 -1.57
N THR A 326 -17.63 -8.33 -1.54
CA THR A 326 -17.96 -6.92 -1.32
C THR A 326 -17.80 -6.56 0.15
N LEU A 327 -17.29 -5.36 0.47
CA LEU A 327 -17.02 -4.94 1.86
C LEU A 327 -18.19 -4.22 2.55
N GLU A 328 -19.39 -4.24 1.95
CA GLU A 328 -20.59 -3.72 2.60
C GLU A 328 -20.95 -4.59 3.81
N PRO A 329 -21.23 -4.00 5.00
CA PRO A 329 -21.60 -2.60 5.26
C PRO A 329 -20.45 -1.67 5.70
N TYR A 330 -19.19 -2.12 5.69
CA TYR A 330 -18.06 -1.36 6.25
C TYR A 330 -17.55 -0.26 5.33
N GLU A 331 -17.34 -0.59 4.05
CA GLU A 331 -16.93 0.36 3.01
C GLU A 331 -17.82 0.20 1.78
N ARG A 332 -18.42 1.30 1.32
CA ARG A 332 -19.26 1.35 0.11
C ARG A 332 -18.40 1.31 -1.14
N ASP A 333 -18.89 0.69 -2.21
CA ASP A 333 -18.21 0.59 -3.51
C ASP A 333 -16.80 -0.02 -3.44
N HIS A 334 -16.57 -0.89 -2.45
CA HIS A 334 -15.33 -1.63 -2.28
C HIS A 334 -15.57 -3.14 -2.41
N ALA A 335 -14.64 -3.80 -3.11
CA ALA A 335 -14.58 -5.24 -3.18
C ALA A 335 -13.15 -5.71 -2.95
N VAL A 336 -13.00 -6.83 -2.26
CA VAL A 336 -11.73 -7.56 -2.16
C VAL A 336 -11.77 -8.74 -3.11
N VAL A 337 -10.72 -8.87 -3.91
CA VAL A 337 -10.52 -9.98 -4.84
C VAL A 337 -9.30 -10.75 -4.38
N VAL A 338 -9.45 -12.07 -4.20
CA VAL A 338 -8.33 -12.98 -3.95
C VAL A 338 -8.02 -13.73 -5.23
N ALA A 339 -6.75 -13.76 -5.62
CA ALA A 339 -6.29 -14.42 -6.84
C ALA A 339 -4.99 -15.21 -6.62
N GLU A 340 -4.85 -16.31 -7.33
CA GLU A 340 -3.66 -17.17 -7.35
C GLU A 340 -2.75 -16.80 -8.52
N TYR A 341 -1.48 -16.55 -8.26
CA TYR A 341 -0.49 -16.19 -9.27
C TYR A 341 0.13 -17.41 -9.92
N ARG A 342 0.10 -17.47 -11.26
CA ARG A 342 0.65 -18.58 -12.07
C ARG A 342 0.20 -19.96 -11.56
N ALA A 343 -1.10 -20.08 -11.29
CA ALA A 343 -1.73 -21.30 -10.81
C ALA A 343 -1.32 -22.50 -11.70
N SER A 344 -0.66 -23.49 -11.10
CA SER A 344 -0.17 -24.64 -11.84
C SER A 344 -1.33 -25.46 -12.44
N LYS A 345 -1.19 -25.90 -13.70
CA LYS A 345 -2.21 -26.72 -14.37
C LYS A 345 -2.42 -28.09 -13.71
N LYS A 346 -1.47 -28.58 -12.90
CA LYS A 346 -1.52 -29.90 -12.23
C LYS A 346 -2.49 -29.94 -11.04
N VAL A 347 -2.57 -28.89 -10.22
CA VAL A 347 -3.48 -28.84 -9.05
C VAL A 347 -4.96 -28.87 -9.46
N LYS A 348 -5.28 -28.42 -10.68
CA LYS A 348 -6.64 -28.58 -11.25
C LYS A 348 -7.06 -30.04 -11.44
N LYS A 349 -6.13 -30.96 -11.62
CA LYS A 349 -6.43 -32.39 -11.81
C LYS A 349 -6.69 -33.06 -10.46
N GLU A 350 -5.79 -32.85 -9.50
CA GLU A 350 -5.87 -33.42 -8.15
C GLU A 350 -7.08 -32.89 -7.35
N LYS A 351 -7.38 -31.58 -7.38
CA LYS A 351 -8.60 -31.04 -6.72
C LYS A 351 -9.90 -31.51 -7.37
N LYS A 352 -9.86 -31.86 -8.66
CA LYS A 352 -11.04 -32.37 -9.37
C LYS A 352 -11.25 -33.86 -9.05
N GLU A 353 -10.17 -34.64 -9.00
CA GLU A 353 -10.16 -36.05 -8.59
C GLU A 353 -10.62 -36.20 -7.12
N ALA A 354 -10.08 -35.40 -6.19
CA ALA A 354 -10.49 -35.44 -4.77
C ALA A 354 -11.95 -35.02 -4.52
N LYS A 355 -12.51 -34.15 -5.37
CA LYS A 355 -13.91 -33.71 -5.25
C LYS A 355 -14.88 -34.73 -5.87
N THR A 356 -14.41 -35.55 -6.80
CA THR A 356 -15.18 -36.68 -7.36
C THR A 356 -15.22 -37.85 -6.37
N GLU A 357 -14.11 -38.17 -5.70
CA GLU A 357 -14.07 -39.23 -4.68
C GLU A 357 -14.97 -38.93 -3.45
N GLN A 358 -15.12 -37.67 -3.07
CA GLN A 358 -16.03 -37.25 -1.99
C GLN A 358 -17.52 -37.20 -2.38
N MET A 359 -17.85 -37.29 -3.67
CA MET A 359 -19.25 -37.41 -4.14
C MET A 359 -19.65 -38.86 -4.42
N GLU A 360 -18.67 -39.76 -4.54
CA GLU A 360 -18.87 -41.20 -4.74
C GLU A 360 -18.79 -42.01 -3.44
N SER A 361 -18.58 -41.36 -2.28
CA SER A 361 -18.60 -41.95 -0.93
C SER A 361 -19.81 -41.51 -0.12
#